data_AF-A0AAV8WW11-F1
#
_entry.id   AF-A0AAV8WW11-F1
#
_cell.length_a   1.000
_cell.length_b   1.000
_cell.length_c   1.000
_cell.angle_alpha   90.00
_cell.angle_beta   90.00
_cell.angle_gamma   90.00
#
_symmetry.space_group_name_H-M   'P 1'
#
loop_
_entity.id
_entity.type
_entity.pdbx_description
1 polymer ?
#
loop_
_entity_poly.entity_id
_entity_poly.type
_entity_poly.pdbx_seq_one_letter_code
_entity_poly.pdbx_strand_id
1 'polypeptide(L)' 'MRSSRSKRSLLIVPGTLWCGHNHKANTYTQLGALSQTDRCCRRHDHCRFDIPGFTEKYNFF' A
#
# COMPACT_ATOMS: atom_id res chain seq x y z
N MET A 1 -10.93 -18.16 16.83
CA MET A 1 -10.93 -17.30 15.62
C MET A 1 -9.50 -17.22 15.08
N ARG A 2 -9.11 -18.11 14.17
CA ARG A 2 -7.78 -18.03 13.55
C ARG A 2 -7.83 -16.92 12.50
N SER A 3 -7.31 -15.75 12.85
CA SER A 3 -7.03 -14.68 11.90
C SER A 3 -6.16 -15.29 10.81
N SER A 4 -6.74 -15.57 9.64
CA SER A 4 -5.98 -15.77 8.42
C SER A 4 -5.07 -14.55 8.30
N ARG A 5 -3.77 -14.70 8.57
CA ARG A 5 -2.81 -13.68 8.19
C ARG A 5 -2.92 -13.61 6.68
N SER A 6 -3.66 -12.61 6.20
CA SER A 6 -3.81 -12.34 4.78
C SER A 6 -2.42 -12.39 4.17
N LYS A 7 -2.20 -13.29 3.21
CA LYS A 7 -0.91 -13.42 2.49
C LYS A 7 -0.44 -12.06 1.94
N ARG A 8 -1.35 -11.09 1.80
CA ARG A 8 -1.09 -9.68 1.47
C ARG A 8 -0.13 -8.97 2.43
N SER A 9 -0.12 -9.31 3.73
CA SER A 9 0.82 -8.72 4.70
C SER A 9 2.27 -9.18 4.51
N LEU A 10 2.52 -10.24 3.72
CA LEU A 10 3.88 -10.69 3.36
C LEU A 10 4.47 -9.88 2.21
N LEU A 11 3.63 -9.15 1.46
CA LEU A 11 4.02 -8.33 0.31
C LEU A 11 4.20 -6.86 0.69
N ILE A 12 4.07 -6.52 1.97
CA ILE A 12 4.39 -5.19 2.51
C ILE A 12 5.83 -5.21 3.00
N VAL A 13 6.60 -4.20 2.61
CA VAL A 13 8.00 -4.07 3.03
C VAL A 13 8.09 -4.00 4.57
N PRO A 14 8.91 -4.85 5.21
CA PRO A 14 9.08 -4.81 6.66
C PRO A 14 9.48 -3.43 7.16
N GLY A 15 8.85 -2.96 8.24
CA GLY A 15 9.09 -1.61 8.78
C GLY A 15 8.28 -0.50 8.11
N THR A 16 7.49 -0.82 7.09
CA THR A 16 6.53 0.09 6.45
C THR A 16 5.10 -0.43 6.61
N LEU A 17 4.11 0.44 6.45
CA LEU A 17 2.69 0.08 6.43
C LEU A 17 2.04 0.34 5.08
N TRP A 18 2.64 1.15 4.22
CA TRP A 18 2.08 1.60 2.95
C TRP A 18 2.83 1.05 1.74
N CYS A 19 4.07 0.55 1.89
CA CYS A 19 4.85 0.08 0.74
C CYS A 19 4.52 -1.40 0.42
N GLY A 20 3.52 -1.65 -0.42
CA GLY A 20 3.13 -2.99 -0.87
C GLY A 20 1.86 -3.02 -1.73
N HIS A 21 1.36 -4.22 -2.03
CA HIS A 21 0.06 -4.35 -2.68
C HIS A 21 -1.07 -4.05 -1.67
N ASN A 22 -1.63 -2.84 -1.75
CA ASN A 22 -2.40 -2.16 -0.69
C ASN A 22 -1.53 -1.80 0.53
N HIS A 23 -2.15 -1.14 1.52
CA HIS A 23 -1.53 -0.79 2.79
C HIS A 23 -2.11 -1.61 3.96
N LYS A 24 -1.34 -1.68 5.06
CA LYS A 24 -1.70 -2.30 6.34
C LYS A 24 -2.07 -1.26 7.41
N ALA A 25 -1.92 0.04 7.12
CA ALA A 25 -2.27 1.11 8.05
C ALA A 25 -3.79 1.12 8.34
N ASN A 26 -4.15 1.23 9.63
CA ASN A 26 -5.56 1.37 10.07
C ASN A 26 -6.05 2.81 9.90
N THR A 27 -5.15 3.78 10.00
CA THR A 27 -5.44 5.21 9.84
C THR A 27 -4.43 5.85 8.91
N TYR A 28 -4.83 6.92 8.22
CA TYR A 28 -3.97 7.65 7.29
C TYR A 28 -2.67 8.16 7.92
N THR A 29 -2.72 8.54 9.20
CA THR A 29 -1.57 9.09 9.95
C THR A 29 -0.61 8.02 10.47
N GLN A 30 -1.01 6.74 10.44
CA GLN A 30 -0.19 5.66 10.94
C GLN A 30 0.96 5.39 9.96
N LEU A 31 2.19 5.48 10.47
CA LEU A 31 3.40 5.16 9.73
C LEU A 31 4.19 4.08 10.47
N GLY A 32 4.92 3.27 9.72
CA GLY A 32 5.86 2.29 10.24
C GLY A 32 7.16 2.91 10.75
N ALA A 33 8.09 2.03 11.16
CA ALA A 33 9.41 2.42 11.65
C ALA A 33 10.21 3.23 10.61
N LEU A 34 10.09 2.88 9.33
CA LEU A 34 10.72 3.60 8.21
C LEU A 34 9.82 4.75 7.73
N SER A 35 9.46 5.65 8.65
CA SER A 35 8.42 6.66 8.44
C SER A 35 8.67 7.56 7.22
N GLN A 36 9.93 7.82 6.84
CA GLN A 36 10.24 8.64 5.66
C GLN A 36 9.82 7.95 4.36
N THR A 37 10.27 6.72 4.17
CA THR A 37 9.90 5.88 3.02
C THR A 37 8.40 5.61 2.99
N ASP A 38 7.82 5.34 4.15
CA ASP A 38 6.42 5.01 4.30
C ASP A 38 5.50 6.19 3.91
N ARG A 39 5.94 7.44 4.14
CA ARG A 39 5.23 8.64 3.66
C ARG A 39 5.18 8.71 2.13
N CYS A 40 6.25 8.34 1.45
CA CYS A 40 6.29 8.34 -0.01
C CYS A 40 5.32 7.29 -0.58
N CYS A 41 5.30 6.08 -0.02
CA CYS A 41 4.37 5.03 -0.40
C CYS A 41 2.91 5.42 -0.11
N ARG A 42 2.63 6.03 1.05
CA ARG A 42 1.28 6.55 1.36
C ARG A 42 0.80 7.56 0.32
N ARG A 43 1.67 8.48 -0.09
CA ARG A 43 1.35 9.48 -1.12
C ARG A 43 1.11 8.82 -2.48
N HIS A 44 1.93 7.84 -2.83
CA HIS A 44 1.78 7.05 -4.05
C HIS A 44 0.41 6.37 -4.12
N ASP A 45 -0.01 5.72 -3.03
CA ASP A 45 -1.31 5.02 -2.97
C ASP A 45 -2.52 5.97 -3.10
N HIS A 46 -2.34 7.25 -2.76
CA HIS A 46 -3.38 8.29 -2.88
C HIS A 46 -3.24 9.13 -4.16
N CYS A 47 -2.46 8.67 -5.14
CA CYS A 47 -2.37 9.35 -6.41
C CYS A 47 -3.72 9.32 -7.13
N ARG A 48 -4.16 10.47 -7.67
CA ARG A 48 -5.40 10.54 -8.49
C ARG A 48 -5.19 9.92 -9.89
N PHE A 49 -3.93 9.72 -10.26
CA PHE A 49 -3.50 9.16 -11.53
C PHE A 49 -2.88 7.79 -11.26
N ASP A 50 -3.73 6.80 -11.14
CA ASP A 50 -3.39 5.39 -10.99
C ASP A 50 -4.06 4.57 -12.10
N ILE A 51 -3.44 3.46 -12.50
CA ILE A 51 -4.04 2.45 -13.37
C ILE A 51 -4.01 1.14 -12.58
N PRO A 52 -5.16 0.71 -12.01
CA PRO A 52 -5.22 -0.56 -11.30
C PRO A 52 -4.77 -1.73 -12.20
N GLY A 53 -4.14 -2.74 -11.61
CA GLY A 53 -3.70 -3.91 -12.37
C GLY A 53 -4.87 -4.60 -13.06
N PHE A 54 -4.65 -5.03 -14.31
CA PHE A 54 -5.67 -5.63 -15.18
C PHE A 54 -6.84 -4.70 -15.53
N THR A 55 -6.62 -3.38 -15.52
CA THR A 55 -7.60 -2.38 -15.97
C THR A 55 -6.98 -1.45 -17.00
N GLU A 56 -7.81 -0.90 -17.89
CA GLU A 56 -7.39 0.10 -18.86
C GLU A 56 -7.81 1.49 -18.39
N LYS A 57 -6.91 2.47 -18.48
CA LYS A 57 -7.20 3.88 -18.17
C LYS A 57 -6.29 4.77 -18.98
N TYR A 58 -6.78 5.94 -19.38
CA TYR A 58 -6.04 6.90 -20.23
C TYR A 58 -5.56 6.31 -21.57
N ASN A 59 -6.21 5.26 -22.08
CA ASN A 59 -5.81 4.47 -23.25
C ASN A 59 -4.47 3.72 -23.07
N PHE A 60 -4.13 3.36 -21.83
CA PHE A 60 -3.01 2.47 -21.49
C PHE A 60 -3.54 1.21 -20.78
N PHE A 61 -2.95 0.05 -21.10
CA PHE A 61 -3.28 -1.28 -20.57
C PHE A 61 -2.11 -1.89 -19.79
#